data_AF-A0A9W3VB40-F1
#
_entry.id   AF-A0A9W3VB40-F1
#
_cell.length_a   1.000
_cell.length_b   1.000
_cell.length_c   1.000
_cell.angle_alpha   90.00
_cell.angle_beta   90.00
_cell.angle_gamma   90.00
#
_symmetry.space_group_name_H-M   'P 1'
#
loop_
_entity.id
_entity.type
_entity.pdbx_description
1 polymer ?
#
loop_
_entity_poly.entity_id
_entity_poly.type
_entity_poly.pdbx_seq_one_letter_code
_entity_poly.pdbx_strand_id
1 'polypeptide(L)'
;MASNEDIHTWIERLLKGDEEAFEFIFNLTSQRIYETVFAIVKNRHDTNEIVNEIYFQLWKSISTYDQSRPFLFWLNGIVYKQISQWRKHIWKRMRLFEKQQLSDDPVVEVPEKVLLRKEAEELLSFLTCVLFRFYSI
;
A
#
# COMPACT_ATOMS: atom_id res chain seq x y z
N MET A 1 15.78 26.75 -10.84
CA MET A 1 15.53 27.77 -9.81
C MET A 1 14.29 27.33 -9.03
N ALA A 2 14.50 26.60 -7.95
CA ALA A 2 13.55 26.50 -6.86
C ALA A 2 14.42 26.69 -5.62
N SER A 3 14.21 27.84 -5.00
CA SER A 3 14.83 28.27 -3.75
C SER A 3 14.74 27.17 -2.70
N ASN A 4 15.64 27.21 -1.73
CA ASN A 4 15.73 26.33 -0.58
C ASN A 4 14.49 26.50 0.35
N GLU A 5 13.29 26.23 -0.18
CA GLU A 5 12.00 26.32 0.52
C GLU A 5 11.85 25.13 1.47
N ASP A 6 11.44 25.42 2.69
CA ASP A 6 11.15 24.43 3.72
C ASP A 6 10.03 23.49 3.25
N ILE A 7 10.13 22.20 3.57
CA ILE A 7 9.12 21.19 3.26
C ILE A 7 7.74 21.58 3.82
N HIS A 8 7.72 22.31 4.93
CA HIS A 8 6.49 22.85 5.52
C HIS A 8 5.76 23.80 4.56
N THR A 9 6.49 24.68 3.87
CA THR A 9 5.92 25.62 2.88
C THR A 9 5.28 24.88 1.71
N TRP A 10 5.94 23.82 1.23
CA TRP A 10 5.38 22.98 0.17
C TRP A 10 4.11 22.26 0.60
N ILE A 11 4.05 21.77 1.85
CA ILE A 11 2.84 21.16 2.40
C ILE A 11 1.70 22.18 2.52
N GLU A 12 1.97 23.41 2.94
CA GLU A 12 0.96 24.47 3.00
C GLU A 12 0.40 24.84 1.63
N ARG A 13 1.26 24.91 0.60
CA ARG A 13 0.84 25.14 -0.79
C ARG A 13 0.01 23.97 -1.30
N LEU A 14 0.45 22.75 -1.02
CA LEU A 14 -0.27 21.53 -1.37
C LEU A 14 -1.69 21.48 -0.74
N LEU A 15 -1.84 21.93 0.51
CA LEU A 15 -3.15 22.04 1.17
C LEU A 15 -4.11 23.03 0.48
N LYS A 16 -3.57 24.01 -0.26
CA LYS A 16 -4.34 24.97 -1.06
C LYS A 16 -4.66 24.45 -2.47
N GLY A 17 -4.22 23.24 -2.81
CA GLY A 17 -4.42 22.64 -4.13
C GLY A 17 -3.43 23.11 -5.19
N ASP A 18 -2.23 23.53 -4.78
CA ASP A 18 -1.15 23.91 -5.70
C ASP A 18 -0.53 22.66 -6.38
N GLU A 19 -0.59 22.62 -7.71
CA GLU A 19 -0.08 21.51 -8.52
C GLU A 19 1.45 21.39 -8.48
N GLU A 20 2.18 22.52 -8.43
CA GLU A 20 3.65 22.49 -8.34
C GLU A 20 4.08 21.91 -7.00
N ALA A 21 3.34 22.22 -5.94
CA ALA A 21 3.60 21.66 -4.62
C ALA A 21 3.34 20.16 -4.57
N PHE A 22 2.31 19.68 -5.26
CA PHE A 22 2.08 18.25 -5.42
C PHE A 22 3.22 17.58 -6.18
N GLU A 23 3.68 18.16 -7.29
CA GLU A 23 4.80 17.63 -8.07
C GLU A 23 6.09 17.55 -7.22
N PHE A 24 6.39 18.59 -6.44
CA PHE A 24 7.53 18.58 -5.52
C PHE A 24 7.44 17.43 -4.50
N ILE A 25 6.29 17.28 -3.84
CA ILE A 25 6.07 16.22 -2.84
C ILE A 25 6.08 14.84 -3.50
N PHE A 26 5.52 14.70 -4.70
CA PHE A 26 5.56 13.48 -5.49
C PHE A 26 7.01 13.09 -5.79
N ASN A 27 7.81 14.00 -6.34
CA ASN A 27 9.21 13.74 -6.68
C ASN A 27 10.04 13.37 -5.44
N LEU A 28 9.76 13.99 -4.29
CA LEU A 28 10.44 13.69 -3.03
C LEU A 28 10.12 12.29 -2.46
N THR A 29 8.90 11.79 -2.69
CA THR A 29 8.39 10.60 -1.98
C THR A 29 8.18 9.37 -2.87
N SER A 30 8.04 9.55 -4.18
CA SER A 30 7.60 8.52 -5.14
C SER A 30 8.49 7.30 -5.16
N GLN A 31 9.81 7.48 -5.19
CA GLN A 31 10.75 6.36 -5.19
C GLN A 31 10.57 5.46 -3.95
N ARG A 32 10.55 6.05 -2.76
CA ARG A 32 10.41 5.31 -1.50
C ARG A 32 9.07 4.60 -1.40
N ILE A 33 7.98 5.25 -1.83
CA ILE A 33 6.65 4.65 -1.84
C ILE A 33 6.58 3.51 -2.85
N TYR A 34 7.16 3.68 -4.04
CA TYR A 34 7.25 2.62 -5.04
C TYR A 34 7.98 1.39 -4.52
N GLU A 35 9.18 1.56 -3.97
CA GLU A 35 9.98 0.46 -3.41
C GLU A 35 9.22 -0.28 -2.30
N THR A 36 8.51 0.47 -1.46
CA THR A 36 7.66 -0.08 -0.40
C THR A 36 6.54 -0.96 -0.95
N VAL A 37 5.79 -0.44 -1.92
CA VAL A 37 4.65 -1.17 -2.50
C VAL A 37 5.17 -2.38 -3.27
N PHE A 38 6.24 -2.21 -4.05
CA PHE A 38 6.86 -3.27 -4.84
C PHE A 38 7.37 -4.42 -3.98
N ALA A 39 7.97 -4.14 -2.82
CA ALA A 39 8.43 -5.18 -1.89
C ALA A 39 7.32 -6.14 -1.45
N ILE A 40 6.08 -5.65 -1.38
CA ILE A 40 4.90 -6.41 -0.96
C ILE A 40 4.19 -7.05 -2.15
N VAL A 41 4.01 -6.31 -3.23
CA VAL A 41 3.18 -6.69 -4.38
C VAL A 41 3.95 -7.56 -5.36
N LYS A 42 5.26 -7.31 -5.53
CA LYS A 42 6.19 -8.04 -6.41
C LYS A 42 5.74 -8.13 -7.88
N ASN A 43 4.85 -7.25 -8.31
CA ASN A 43 4.38 -7.10 -9.68
C ASN A 43 4.47 -5.61 -10.07
N ARG A 44 5.17 -5.30 -11.17
CA ARG A 44 5.40 -3.89 -11.57
C ARG A 44 4.12 -3.16 -11.96
N HIS A 45 3.21 -3.82 -12.66
CA HIS A 45 1.96 -3.23 -13.13
C HIS A 45 1.06 -2.88 -11.94
N ASP A 46 0.78 -3.87 -11.08
CA ASP A 46 -0.02 -3.67 -9.87
C ASP A 46 0.62 -2.63 -8.94
N THR A 47 1.96 -2.61 -8.84
CA THR A 47 2.68 -1.61 -8.04
C THR A 47 2.42 -0.20 -8.58
N ASN A 48 2.56 0.01 -9.89
CA ASN A 48 2.29 1.31 -10.51
C ASN A 48 0.84 1.76 -10.27
N GLU A 49 -0.11 0.85 -10.42
CA GLU A 49 -1.53 1.15 -10.18
C GLU A 49 -1.78 1.57 -8.73
N ILE A 50 -1.25 0.83 -7.76
CA ILE A 50 -1.40 1.15 -6.33
C ILE A 50 -0.72 2.48 -6.00
N VAL A 51 0.47 2.75 -6.53
CA VAL A 51 1.19 4.01 -6.31
C VAL A 51 0.37 5.19 -6.84
N ASN A 52 -0.19 5.07 -8.05
CA ASN A 52 -1.07 6.11 -8.60
C ASN A 52 -2.30 6.33 -7.73
N GLU A 53 -2.93 5.26 -7.25
CA GLU A 53 -4.08 5.36 -6.34
C GLU A 53 -3.69 6.00 -5.00
N ILE A 54 -2.50 5.72 -4.46
CA ILE A 54 -2.00 6.37 -3.24
C ILE A 54 -1.95 7.89 -3.43
N TYR A 55 -1.38 8.36 -4.55
CA TYR A 55 -1.27 9.79 -4.81
C TYR A 55 -2.61 10.46 -5.13
N PHE A 56 -3.51 9.74 -5.82
CA PHE A 56 -4.88 10.17 -6.00
C PHE A 56 -5.61 10.35 -4.66
N GLN A 57 -5.44 9.40 -3.74
CA GLN A 57 -6.03 9.46 -2.40
C GLN A 57 -5.38 10.53 -1.53
N LEU A 58 -4.07 10.74 -1.65
CA LEU A 58 -3.37 11.87 -1.04
C LEU A 58 -4.04 13.16 -1.47
N TRP A 59 -4.19 13.41 -2.78
CA TRP A 59 -4.81 14.63 -3.29
C TRP A 59 -6.23 14.83 -2.77
N LYS A 60 -7.04 13.77 -2.75
CA LYS A 60 -8.43 13.84 -2.26
C LYS A 60 -8.57 14.06 -0.76
N SER A 61 -7.59 13.61 0.03
CA SER A 61 -7.66 13.64 1.50
C SER A 61 -6.76 14.70 2.12
N ILE A 62 -6.00 15.45 1.32
CA ILE A 62 -5.03 16.42 1.82
C ILE A 62 -5.67 17.50 2.68
N SER A 63 -6.88 17.93 2.37
CA SER A 63 -7.64 18.90 3.18
C SER A 63 -7.95 18.44 4.60
N THR A 64 -7.85 17.13 4.87
CA THR A 64 -8.07 16.53 6.19
C THR A 64 -6.78 16.29 6.98
N TYR A 65 -5.63 16.63 6.40
CA TYR A 65 -4.34 16.44 7.04
C TYR A 65 -4.16 17.40 8.23
N ASP A 66 -3.83 16.81 9.38
CA ASP A 66 -3.50 17.52 10.61
C ASP A 66 -1.99 17.81 10.67
N GLN A 67 -1.63 19.09 10.55
CA GLN A 67 -0.24 19.54 10.54
C GLN A 67 0.49 19.34 11.87
N SER A 68 -0.20 19.00 12.96
CA SER A 68 0.45 18.64 14.23
C SER A 68 1.21 17.30 14.16
N ARG A 69 0.93 16.49 13.13
CA ARG A 69 1.56 15.19 12.89
C ARG A 69 2.58 15.28 11.76
N PRO A 70 3.63 14.43 11.73
CA PRO A 70 4.54 14.38 10.60
C PRO A 70 3.85 13.95 9.31
N PHE A 71 4.06 14.68 8.22
CA PHE A 71 3.40 14.42 6.92
C PHE A 71 3.67 13.01 6.40
N LEU A 72 4.92 12.55 6.45
CA LEU A 72 5.29 11.21 6.02
C LEU A 72 4.60 10.12 6.84
N PHE A 73 4.32 10.35 8.12
CA PHE A 73 3.57 9.40 8.94
C PHE A 73 2.12 9.28 8.47
N TRP A 74 1.46 10.43 8.21
CA TRP A 74 0.11 10.46 7.66
C TRP A 74 0.02 9.81 6.27
N LEU A 75 0.95 10.14 5.37
CA LEU A 75 1.05 9.55 4.03
C LEU A 75 1.25 8.03 4.10
N ASN A 76 2.10 7.54 5.00
CA ASN A 76 2.26 6.10 5.21
C ASN A 76 0.96 5.41 5.65
N GLY A 77 0.06 6.12 6.34
CA GLY A 77 -1.28 5.62 6.63
C GLY A 77 -2.11 5.37 5.36
N ILE A 78 -2.03 6.28 4.39
CA ILE A 78 -2.67 6.12 3.07
C ILE A 78 -2.06 4.93 2.32
N VAL A 79 -0.72 4.86 2.27
CA VAL A 79 0.02 3.75 1.65
C VAL A 79 -0.43 2.40 2.22
N TYR A 80 -0.48 2.28 3.55
CA TYR A 80 -0.91 1.07 4.23
C TYR A 80 -2.37 0.70 3.88
N LYS A 81 -3.26 1.69 3.87
CA LYS A 81 -4.66 1.48 3.50
C LYS A 81 -4.79 0.92 2.09
N GLN A 82 -4.05 1.47 1.12
CA GLN A 82 -4.10 1.01 -0.27
C GLN A 82 -3.55 -0.41 -0.44
N ILE A 83 -2.42 -0.73 0.20
CA ILE A 83 -1.87 -2.09 0.21
C ILE A 83 -2.86 -3.07 0.85
N SER A 84 -3.49 -2.69 1.96
CA SER A 84 -4.50 -3.52 2.63
C SER A 84 -5.72 -3.78 1.73
N GLN A 85 -6.20 -2.75 1.03
CA GLN A 85 -7.29 -2.89 0.05
C GLN A 85 -6.89 -3.84 -1.09
N TRP A 86 -5.73 -3.64 -1.70
CA TRP A 86 -5.22 -4.53 -2.75
C TRP A 86 -5.14 -5.99 -2.28
N ARG A 87 -4.58 -6.24 -1.08
CA ARG A 87 -4.54 -7.60 -0.50
C ARG A 87 -5.95 -8.20 -0.38
N LYS A 88 -6.93 -7.45 0.14
CA LYS A 88 -8.32 -7.93 0.22
C LYS A 88 -8.90 -8.26 -1.16
N HIS A 89 -8.59 -7.46 -2.19
CA HIS A 89 -9.03 -7.73 -3.56
C HIS A 89 -8.41 -9.01 -4.12
N ILE A 90 -7.11 -9.22 -3.92
CA ILE A 90 -6.43 -10.46 -4.32
C ILE A 90 -7.03 -11.68 -3.61
N TRP A 91 -7.20 -11.62 -2.30
CA TRP A 91 -7.77 -12.71 -1.52
C TRP A 91 -9.19 -13.07 -1.96
N LYS A 92 -10.02 -12.05 -2.24
CA LYS A 92 -11.37 -12.26 -2.77
C LYS A 92 -11.31 -12.93 -4.15
N ARG A 93 -10.42 -12.50 -5.05
CA ARG A 93 -10.24 -13.13 -6.37
C ARG A 93 -9.83 -14.60 -6.23
N MET A 94 -8.84 -14.89 -5.39
CA MET A 94 -8.36 -16.26 -5.16
C MET A 94 -9.47 -17.19 -4.65
N ARG A 95 -10.27 -16.74 -3.67
CA ARG A 95 -11.41 -17.51 -3.14
C ARG A 95 -12.51 -17.75 -4.19
N LEU A 96 -12.71 -16.82 -5.11
CA LEU A 96 -13.68 -17.00 -6.21
C LEU A 96 -13.18 -18.04 -7.21
N PHE A 97 -11.89 -18.01 -7.56
CA PHE A 97 -11.26 -19.03 -8.42
C PHE A 97 -11.31 -20.42 -7.78
N GLU A 98 -11.04 -20.54 -6.49
CA GLU A 98 -11.13 -21.81 -5.75
C GLU A 98 -12.56 -22.38 -5.78
N LYS A 99 -13.57 -21.54 -5.55
CA LYS A 99 -14.98 -21.96 -5.66
C LYS A 99 -15.36 -22.42 -7.07
N GLN A 100 -14.81 -21.79 -8.12
CA GLN A 100 -15.05 -22.19 -9.50
C GLN A 100 -14.36 -23.51 -9.86
N GLN A 101 -13.17 -23.79 -9.31
CA GLN A 101 -12.50 -25.09 -9.51
C GLN A 101 -13.20 -26.22 -8.74
N LEU A 102 -13.66 -25.96 -7.51
CA LEU A 102 -14.44 -26.94 -6.72
C LEU A 102 -15.77 -27.36 -7.37
N SER A 103 -16.35 -26.54 -8.26
CA SER A 103 -17.53 -26.93 -9.04
C SER A 103 -17.22 -27.86 -10.21
N ASP A 104 -15.96 -27.90 -10.68
CA ASP A 104 -15.54 -28.62 -11.88
C ASP A 104 -14.67 -29.87 -11.59
N ASP A 105 -14.09 -30.02 -10.39
CA ASP A 105 -13.23 -31.16 -10.01
C ASP A 105 -13.95 -32.26 -9.18
N PRO A 106 -13.62 -33.56 -9.37
CA PRO A 106 -14.08 -34.64 -8.50
C PRO A 106 -13.48 -34.49 -7.09
N VAL A 107 -14.30 -34.68 -6.05
CA VAL A 107 -13.92 -34.50 -4.63
C VAL A 107 -12.72 -35.39 -4.27
N VAL A 108 -11.55 -34.78 -4.05
CA VAL A 108 -10.38 -35.42 -3.44
C VAL A 108 -10.30 -34.95 -1.98
N GLU A 109 -10.39 -35.88 -1.03
CA GLU A 109 -10.22 -35.58 0.41
C GLU A 109 -8.79 -35.09 0.68
N VAL A 110 -8.63 -33.79 0.96
CA VAL A 110 -7.35 -33.20 1.34
C VAL A 110 -7.23 -33.21 2.87
N PRO A 111 -6.17 -33.78 3.47
CA PRO A 111 -6.03 -33.86 4.92
C PRO A 111 -5.94 -32.47 5.59
N GLU A 112 -6.69 -32.29 6.69
CA GLU A 112 -6.81 -31.06 7.50
C GLU A 112 -5.46 -30.41 7.88
N LYS A 113 -4.41 -31.23 8.07
CA LYS A 113 -3.05 -30.77 8.37
C LYS A 113 -2.41 -29.92 7.26
N VAL A 114 -2.83 -30.10 6.01
CA VAL A 114 -2.36 -29.32 4.86
C VAL A 114 -3.02 -27.93 4.85
N LEU A 115 -4.28 -27.85 5.25
CA LEU A 115 -5.03 -26.59 5.36
C LEU A 115 -4.45 -25.71 6.49
N LEU A 116 -4.23 -26.32 7.66
CA LEU A 116 -3.62 -25.65 8.82
C LEU A 116 -2.19 -25.13 8.52
N ARG A 117 -1.42 -25.84 7.70
CA ARG A 117 -0.08 -25.37 7.26
C ARG A 117 -0.17 -24.11 6.40
N LYS A 118 -1.11 -24.07 5.45
CA LYS A 118 -1.33 -22.87 4.61
C LYS A 118 -1.73 -21.65 5.43
N GLU A 119 -2.65 -21.83 6.39
CA GLU A 119 -3.06 -20.74 7.28
C GLU A 119 -1.90 -20.23 8.15
N ALA A 120 -1.05 -21.14 8.66
CA ALA A 120 0.15 -20.77 9.40
C ALA A 120 1.18 -20.01 8.54
N GLU A 121 1.35 -20.40 7.27
CA GLU A 121 2.22 -19.71 6.31
C GLU A 121 1.70 -18.29 5.96
N GLU A 122 0.38 -18.13 5.83
CA GLU A 122 -0.25 -16.82 5.61
C GLU A 122 -0.06 -15.88 6.82
N LEU A 123 -0.18 -16.41 8.03
CA LEU A 123 0.08 -15.65 9.26
C LEU A 123 1.57 -15.30 9.43
N LEU A 124 2.48 -16.20 9.04
CA LEU A 124 3.92 -15.94 8.98
C LEU A 124 4.27 -14.85 7.96
N SER A 125 3.63 -14.85 6.79
CA SER A 125 3.74 -13.79 5.79
C SER A 125 3.22 -12.44 6.34
N PHE A 126 2.14 -12.48 7.13
CA PHE A 126 1.58 -11.30 7.78
C PHE A 126 2.51 -10.72 8.85
N LEU A 127 3.07 -11.58 9.71
CA LEU A 127 3.99 -11.19 10.79
C LEU A 127 5.35 -10.73 10.27
N THR A 128 5.90 -11.38 9.24
CA THR A 128 7.16 -10.94 8.62
C THR A 128 7.01 -9.58 7.93
N CYS A 129 5.86 -9.28 7.31
CA CYS A 129 5.59 -7.95 6.75
C CYS A 129 5.46 -6.85 7.81
N VAL A 130 4.94 -7.15 9.00
CA VAL A 130 4.81 -6.18 10.08
C VAL A 130 6.15 -6.00 10.81
N LEU A 131 6.90 -7.07 11.05
CA LEU A 131 8.14 -7.03 11.83
C LEU A 131 9.33 -6.44 11.07
N PHE A 132 9.42 -6.59 9.74
CA PHE A 132 10.59 -6.09 8.98
C PHE A 132 10.67 -4.56 8.86
N ARG A 133 9.62 -3.81 9.22
CA ARG A 133 9.55 -2.35 9.01
C ARG A 133 9.59 -1.50 10.27
N PHE A 134 9.52 -2.10 11.46
CA PHE A 134 9.69 -1.38 12.74
C PHE A 134 11.13 -1.47 13.29
N TYR A 135 11.98 -2.35 12.77
CA TYR A 135 13.35 -2.57 13.29
C TYR A 135 14.49 -1.98 12.46
N SER A 136 14.20 -1.24 11.38
CA SER A 136 15.23 -0.47 10.66
C SER A 136 14.99 1.02 10.89
N ILE A 137 15.21 1.44 12.14
CA ILE A 137 15.57 2.82 12.51
C ILE A 137 17.09 2.89 12.49
#